data_AF-A0A0F9HNB1-F1
#
_entry.id   AF-A0A0F9HNB1-F1
#
_cell.length_a   1.000
_cell.length_b   1.000
_cell.length_c   1.000
_cell.angle_alpha   90.00
_cell.angle_beta   90.00
_cell.angle_gamma   90.00
#
_symmetry.space_group_name_H-M   'P 1'
#
loop_
_entity.id
_entity.type
_entity.pdbx_description
1 polymer ?
#
loop_
_entity_poly.entity_id
_entity_poly.type
_entity_poly.pdbx_seq_one_letter_code
_entity_poly.pdbx_strand_id
1 'polypeptide(L)' 'MADRMCSCWGQTYTDEERHDYEVCYKACQDRVNYARHNLNNAWDNLNMAESRRSAQRDGRIK' A
#
# COMPACT_ATOMS: atom_id res chain seq x y z
N MET A 1 22.45 4.32 -26.53
CA MET A 1 22.19 4.15 -25.09
C MET A 1 20.68 4.03 -24.93
N ALA A 2 20.19 3.00 -24.24
CA ALA A 2 18.76 2.84 -24.01
C ALA A 2 18.43 3.40 -22.63
N ASP A 3 17.47 4.33 -22.59
CA ASP A 3 16.91 4.83 -21.34
C ASP A 3 15.87 3.84 -20.84
N ARG A 4 16.00 3.39 -19.58
CA ARG A 4 15.04 2.50 -18.94
C ARG A 4 14.35 3.21 -17.79
N MET A 5 13.04 3.00 -17.65
CA MET A 5 12.25 3.56 -16.55
C MET A 5 12.05 2.52 -15.44
N CYS A 6 12.46 2.81 -14.20
CA CYS A 6 12.05 2.01 -13.03
C CYS A 6 10.60 2.36 -12.69
N SER A 7 9.67 1.42 -12.84
CA SER A 7 8.25 1.60 -12.52
C SER A 7 7.98 1.90 -11.04
N CYS A 8 8.92 1.56 -10.16
CA CYS A 8 8.80 1.79 -8.71
C CYS A 8 8.87 3.26 -8.29
N TRP A 9 9.65 4.07 -9.01
CA TRP A 9 9.87 5.49 -8.70
C TRP A 9 9.56 6.42 -9.88
N GLY A 10 9.29 5.88 -11.06
CA GLY A 10 9.17 6.67 -12.29
C GLY A 10 10.48 7.33 -12.71
N GLN A 11 11.61 6.91 -12.12
CA GLN A 11 12.92 7.44 -12.47
C GLN A 11 13.48 6.70 -13.68
N THR A 12 13.93 7.48 -14.65
CA THR A 12 14.65 7.01 -15.82
C THR A 12 16.13 6.89 -15.44
N TYR A 13 16.75 5.77 -15.76
CA TYR A 13 18.18 5.55 -15.63
C TYR A 13 18.72 5.11 -17.00
N THR A 14 19.94 5.53 -17.29
CA THR A 14 20.65 5.06 -18.49
C THR A 14 21.34 3.73 -18.19
N ASP A 15 21.60 2.90 -19.20
CA ASP A 15 22.36 1.65 -19.01
C ASP A 15 23.82 1.90 -18.49
N GLU A 16 24.31 3.14 -18.52
CA GLU A 16 25.63 3.54 -17.99
C GLU A 16 25.59 3.88 -16.49
N GLU A 17 24.45 4.35 -15.99
CA GLU A 17 24.22 4.51 -14.56
C GLU A 17 23.82 3.16 -13.98
N ARG A 18 24.64 2.64 -13.05
CA ARG A 18 24.31 1.39 -12.35
C ARG A 18 23.01 1.59 -11.56
N HIS A 19 21.89 1.14 -12.12
CA HIS A 19 20.64 1.07 -11.40
C HIS A 19 20.73 0.00 -10.31
N ASP A 20 20.69 0.43 -9.05
CA ASP A 20 20.64 -0.48 -7.93
C ASP A 20 19.22 -1.06 -7.81
N TYR A 21 19.02 -2.17 -8.51
CA TYR A 21 17.75 -2.90 -8.54
C TYR A 21 17.31 -3.33 -7.13
N GLU A 22 18.23 -3.62 -6.21
CA GLU A 22 17.89 -4.01 -4.84
C GLU A 22 17.27 -2.84 -4.09
N VAL A 23 17.82 -1.64 -4.27
CA VAL A 23 17.28 -0.40 -3.70
C VAL A 23 15.92 -0.06 -4.33
N CYS A 24 15.78 -0.11 -5.66
CA CYS A 24 14.50 0.18 -6.33
C CYS A 24 13.41 -0.82 -5.87
N TYR A 25 13.75 -2.11 -5.80
CA TYR A 25 12.86 -3.17 -5.36
C TYR A 25 12.40 -3.00 -3.90
N LYS A 26 13.34 -2.73 -2.98
CA LYS A 26 13.01 -2.56 -1.56
C LYS A 26 12.08 -1.40 -1.32
N ALA A 27 12.33 -0.27 -1.98
CA ALA A 27 11.42 0.88 -1.90
C ALA A 27 10.04 0.59 -2.51
N CYS A 28 9.98 -0.18 -3.60
CA CYS A 28 8.73 -0.69 -4.17
C CYS A 28 7.95 -1.52 -3.13
N GLN A 29 8.65 -2.45 -2.48
CA GLN A 29 8.09 -3.33 -1.47
C GLN A 29 7.54 -2.55 -0.27
N ASP A 30 8.27 -1.54 0.21
CA ASP A 30 7.85 -0.68 1.31
C ASP A 30 6.55 0.09 0.99
N ARG A 31 6.43 0.61 -0.25
CA ARG A 31 5.20 1.30 -0.70
C ARG A 31 4.00 0.35 -0.72
N VAL A 32 4.18 -0.86 -1.24
CA VAL A 32 3.11 -1.88 -1.27
C VAL A 32 2.72 -2.28 0.16
N ASN A 33 3.70 -2.47 1.05
CA ASN A 33 3.44 -2.79 2.45
C ASN A 33 2.66 -1.68 3.16
N TYR A 34 3.02 -0.42 2.93
CA TYR A 34 2.31 0.73 3.49
C TYR A 34 0.87 0.82 2.98
N ALA A 35 0.65 0.64 1.66
CA ALA A 35 -0.69 0.63 1.09
C ALA A 35 -1.55 -0.51 1.69
N ARG A 36 -0.97 -1.70 1.85
CA ARG A 36 -1.62 -2.86 2.49
C ARG A 36 -1.98 -2.58 3.95
N HIS A 37 -1.09 -1.94 4.71
CA HIS A 37 -1.37 -1.55 6.09
C HIS A 37 -2.59 -0.62 6.18
N ASN A 38 -2.65 0.41 5.34
CA ASN A 38 -3.79 1.33 5.31
C ASN A 38 -5.09 0.63 4.93
N LEU A 39 -5.04 -0.31 3.99
CA LEU A 39 -6.20 -1.10 3.59
C LEU A 39 -6.71 -1.98 4.74
N ASN A 40 -5.82 -2.63 5.48
CA ASN A 40 -6.19 -3.43 6.65
C ASN A 40 -6.86 -2.56 7.73
N ASN A 41 -6.29 -1.40 8.05
CA ASN A 41 -6.89 -0.48 9.03
C ASN A 41 -8.29 -0.01 8.59
N ALA A 42 -8.47 0.28 7.29
CA ALA A 42 -9.78 0.65 6.76
C ALA A 42 -10.79 -0.50 6.90
N TRP A 43 -10.35 -1.73 6.62
CA TRP A 43 -11.18 -2.92 6.75
C TRP A 43 -11.59 -3.21 8.20
N ASP A 44 -10.65 -3.08 9.15
CA ASP A 44 -10.94 -3.21 10.58
C ASP A 44 -11.95 -2.16 11.05
N ASN A 45 -11.80 -0.91 10.60
CA ASN A 45 -12.75 0.16 10.88
C ASN A 45 -14.14 -0.12 10.32
N LEU A 46 -14.23 -0.67 9.10
CA LEU A 46 -15.50 -1.09 8.49
C LEU A 46 -16.16 -2.19 9.31
N ASN A 47 -15.41 -3.22 9.71
CA ASN A 47 -15.91 -4.32 10.53
C ASN A 47 -16.42 -3.83 11.90
N MET A 48 -15.68 -2.91 12.54
CA MET A 48 -16.12 -2.30 13.80
C MET A 48 -17.42 -1.49 13.61
N ALA A 49 -17.52 -0.72 12.53
CA ALA A 49 -18.71 0.05 12.22
C ALA A 49 -19.93 -0.86 11.93
N GLU A 50 -19.73 -1.97 11.23
CA GLU A 50 -20.76 -2.97 10.98
C GLU A 50 -21.24 -3.63 12.27
N SER A 51 -20.31 -4.05 13.13
CA SER A 51 -20.63 -4.63 14.43
C SER A 51 -21.47 -3.67 15.29
N ARG A 52 -21.09 -2.39 15.33
CA ARG A 52 -21.87 -1.36 16.03
C ARG A 52 -23.27 -1.19 15.45
N ARG A 53 -23.41 -1.12 14.12
CA ARG A 53 -24.72 -1.01 13.46
C ARG A 53 -25.62 -2.21 13.77
N SER A 54 -25.07 -3.43 13.75
CA SER A 54 -25.81 -4.64 14.08
C SER A 54 -26.28 -4.63 15.55
N ALA A 55 -25.41 -4.25 16.47
CA ALA A 55 -25.77 -4.16 17.88
C ALA A 55 -26.81 -3.04 18.17
N GLN A 56 -26.81 -1.94 17.42
CA GLN A 56 -27.87 -0.92 17.47
C GLN A 56 -29.22 -1.49 16.98
N ARG A 57 -29.22 -2.24 15.86
CA ARG A 57 -30.43 -2.90 15.34
C ARG A 57 -31.00 -3.93 16.33
N ASP A 58 -30.13 -4.66 17.01
CA ASP A 58 -30.50 -5.63 18.04
C ASP A 58 -30.94 -4.97 19.37
N GLY A 59 -30.89 -3.64 19.48
CA GLY A 59 -31.22 -2.90 20.70
C GLY A 59 -30.22 -3.07 21.85
N ARG A 60 -29.04 -3.67 21.59
CA ARG A 60 -27.96 -3.86 22.58
C ARG A 60 -27.20 -2.56 22.85
N ILE A 61 -27.26 -1.62 21.91
CA ILE A 61 -26.74 -0.26 22.06
C ILE A 61 -27.85 0.71 21.63
N LYS A 62 -28.01 1.80 22.38
CA LYS A 62 -29.00 2.85 22.10
C LYS A 62 -28.49 3.81 21.02
#